data_AF-A0A7R9ZR24-F1
#
_entry.id   AF-A0A7R9ZR24-F1
#
_cell.length_a   1.000
_cell.length_b   1.000
_cell.length_c   1.000
_cell.angle_alpha   90.00
_cell.angle_beta   90.00
_cell.angle_gamma   90.00
#
_symmetry.space_group_name_H-M   'P 1'
#
loop_
_entity.id
_entity.type
_entity.pdbx_description
1 polymer ?
#
loop_
_entity_poly.entity_id
_entity_poly.type
_entity_poly.pdbx_seq_one_letter_code
_entity_poly.pdbx_strand_id
1 'polypeptide(L)'
;GSNQALNSYQRKKYVWKLVYIHVLGYDVDFGHAEVLALVRSPKYAEKNVGYAALSLLLRSDDPMMTSIISTVRKDLTTPGTANPKSNAPVADTAQSLALCTIANISGLELVRTLQDEVLAMLLAKSSTAGVKKKCALCLLRLVRSNPKTLVGKEFAPKIAGLLQDKHLGVLTSVMSLLHGVATHNTREYESLIPYVVHVMGMLVLKKA
;
A
#
# COMPACT_ATOMS: atom_id res chain seq x y z
N GLY A 1 -28.61 5.42 4.31
CA GLY A 1 -28.66 6.82 4.73
C GLY A 1 -27.61 7.06 5.79
N SER A 2 -26.73 8.04 5.61
CA SER A 2 -25.73 8.45 6.61
C SER A 2 -26.44 9.23 7.73
N ASN A 3 -26.37 8.73 8.95
CA ASN A 3 -27.03 9.36 10.11
C ASN A 3 -26.29 10.66 10.48
N GLN A 4 -26.94 11.81 10.30
CA GLN A 4 -26.35 13.15 10.44
C GLN A 4 -26.02 13.56 11.89
N ALA A 5 -26.21 12.67 12.87
CA ALA A 5 -26.09 12.97 14.30
C ALA A 5 -24.98 12.19 15.06
N LEU A 6 -24.08 11.48 14.37
CA LEU A 6 -22.98 10.77 15.04
C LEU A 6 -21.73 11.65 15.12
N ASN A 7 -21.31 11.95 16.35
CA ASN A 7 -20.03 12.62 16.60
C ASN A 7 -18.87 11.71 16.13
N SER A 8 -17.80 12.30 15.59
CA SER A 8 -16.56 11.63 15.19
C SER A 8 -16.06 10.59 16.19
N TYR A 9 -16.16 10.88 17.50
CA TYR A 9 -15.78 9.95 18.55
C TYR A 9 -16.68 8.71 18.59
N GLN A 10 -17.99 8.91 18.52
CA GLN A 10 -18.98 7.82 18.53
C GLN A 10 -18.83 6.94 17.29
N ARG A 11 -18.61 7.56 16.12
CA ARG A 11 -18.37 6.82 14.86
C ARG A 11 -17.17 5.88 14.99
N LYS A 12 -16.03 6.37 15.49
CA LYS A 12 -14.85 5.52 15.75
C LYS A 12 -15.16 4.38 16.72
N LYS A 13 -15.85 4.69 17.83
CA LYS A 13 -16.23 3.67 18.84
C LYS A 13 -17.11 2.58 18.23
N TYR A 14 -18.09 2.95 17.41
CA TYR A 14 -19.01 2.00 16.80
C TYR A 14 -18.33 1.16 15.72
N VAL A 15 -17.46 1.76 14.90
CA VAL A 15 -16.67 1.00 13.92
C VAL A 15 -15.75 -0.01 14.62
N TRP A 16 -15.11 0.34 15.73
CA TRP A 16 -14.32 -0.63 16.50
C TRP A 16 -15.16 -1.77 17.07
N LYS A 17 -16.39 -1.50 17.50
CA LYS A 17 -17.31 -2.55 17.94
C LYS A 17 -17.69 -3.49 16.78
N LEU A 18 -17.91 -2.96 15.59
CA LEU A 18 -18.19 -3.79 14.40
C LEU A 18 -16.99 -4.67 14.06
N VAL A 19 -15.78 -4.11 14.07
CA VAL A 19 -14.54 -4.90 13.88
C VAL A 19 -14.42 -5.97 14.95
N TYR A 20 -14.72 -5.66 16.21
CA TYR A 20 -14.68 -6.65 17.30
C TYR A 20 -15.67 -7.79 17.11
N ILE A 21 -16.91 -7.47 16.72
CA ILE A 21 -17.95 -8.46 16.41
C ILE A 21 -17.50 -9.36 15.25
N HIS A 22 -16.90 -8.78 14.21
CA HIS A 22 -16.34 -9.54 13.10
C HIS A 22 -15.19 -10.47 13.54
N VAL A 23 -14.29 -9.99 14.41
CA VAL A 23 -13.18 -10.80 14.96
C VAL A 23 -13.70 -11.94 15.84
N LEU A 24 -14.86 -11.78 16.50
CA LEU A 24 -15.52 -12.87 17.22
C LEU A 24 -16.15 -13.92 16.28
N GLY A 25 -16.13 -13.70 14.97
CA GLY A 25 -16.62 -14.64 13.96
C GLY A 25 -18.07 -14.39 13.51
N TYR A 26 -18.67 -13.25 13.88
CA TYR A 26 -20.00 -12.88 13.40
C TYR A 26 -19.89 -12.12 12.07
N ASP A 27 -20.80 -12.41 11.14
CA ASP A 27 -20.89 -11.67 9.88
C ASP A 27 -21.41 -10.25 10.12
N VAL A 28 -20.74 -9.28 9.49
CA VAL A 28 -21.06 -7.85 9.59
C VAL A 28 -21.29 -7.32 8.18
N ASP A 29 -22.55 -7.23 7.78
CA ASP A 29 -22.97 -6.74 6.45
C ASP A 29 -23.44 -5.26 6.47
N PHE A 30 -23.15 -4.54 7.56
CA PHE A 30 -23.55 -3.15 7.73
C PHE A 30 -22.43 -2.28 8.30
N GLY A 31 -22.56 -0.97 8.14
CA GLY A 31 -21.59 0.01 8.64
C GLY A 31 -20.47 0.36 7.65
N HIS A 32 -20.43 -0.24 6.46
CA HIS A 32 -19.48 0.12 5.39
C HIS A 32 -19.52 1.62 5.03
N ALA A 33 -20.71 2.24 5.07
CA ALA A 33 -20.87 3.68 4.86
C ALA A 33 -20.15 4.54 5.92
N GLU A 34 -20.20 4.13 7.19
CA GLU A 34 -19.54 4.85 8.29
C GLU A 34 -18.02 4.63 8.27
N VAL A 35 -17.57 3.44 7.87
CA VAL A 35 -16.15 3.15 7.61
C VAL A 35 -15.63 4.06 6.50
N LEU A 36 -16.35 4.16 5.38
CA LEU A 36 -15.98 5.03 4.25
C LEU A 36 -15.97 6.52 4.65
N ALA A 37 -16.90 6.94 5.51
CA ALA A 37 -16.90 8.30 6.06
C ALA A 37 -15.65 8.58 6.92
N LEU A 38 -15.16 7.60 7.68
CA LEU A 38 -13.90 7.72 8.43
C LEU A 38 -12.67 7.77 7.52
N VAL A 39 -12.63 6.96 6.45
CA VAL A 39 -11.53 6.98 5.46
C VAL A 39 -11.42 8.34 4.76
N ARG A 40 -12.57 8.96 4.45
CA ARG A 40 -12.64 10.29 3.82
C ARG A 40 -12.30 11.44 4.78
N SER A 41 -12.21 11.18 6.08
CA SER A 41 -11.89 12.22 7.07
C SER A 41 -10.46 12.73 6.91
N PRO A 42 -10.20 14.05 7.08
CA PRO A 42 -8.84 14.60 7.06
C PRO A 42 -8.05 14.26 8.33
N LYS A 43 -8.71 13.78 9.40
CA LYS A 43 -8.04 13.49 10.68
C LYS A 43 -7.39 12.10 10.64
N TYR A 44 -6.10 12.03 10.90
CA TYR A 44 -5.34 10.77 10.96
C TYR A 44 -6.00 9.72 11.88
N ALA A 45 -6.43 10.11 13.08
CA ALA A 45 -7.04 9.20 14.03
C ALA A 45 -8.37 8.58 13.54
N GLU A 46 -9.09 9.26 12.65
CA GLU A 46 -10.31 8.71 12.02
C GLU A 46 -9.94 7.87 10.80
N LYS A 47 -9.05 8.39 9.95
CA LYS A 47 -8.57 7.71 8.74
C LYS A 47 -7.90 6.36 9.05
N ASN A 48 -7.07 6.28 10.11
CA ASN A 48 -6.44 5.04 10.56
C ASN A 48 -7.48 3.97 10.96
N VAL A 49 -8.52 4.36 11.70
CA VAL A 49 -9.60 3.44 12.09
C VAL A 49 -10.39 2.99 10.86
N GLY A 50 -10.69 3.92 9.95
CA GLY A 50 -11.37 3.61 8.69
C GLY A 50 -10.59 2.61 7.85
N TYR A 51 -9.29 2.82 7.63
CA TYR A 51 -8.44 1.92 6.86
C TYR A 51 -8.25 0.55 7.51
N ALA A 52 -8.08 0.50 8.85
CA ALA A 52 -8.01 -0.76 9.57
C ALA A 52 -9.31 -1.56 9.45
N ALA A 53 -10.46 -0.91 9.69
CA ALA A 53 -11.76 -1.55 9.55
C ALA A 53 -12.04 -1.99 8.11
N LEU A 54 -11.64 -1.18 7.12
CA LEU A 54 -11.75 -1.53 5.71
C LEU A 54 -10.93 -2.78 5.36
N SER A 55 -9.72 -2.94 5.91
CA SER A 55 -8.90 -4.12 5.65
C SER A 55 -9.48 -5.43 6.21
N LEU A 56 -10.42 -5.37 7.16
CA LEU A 56 -11.02 -6.52 7.81
C LEU A 56 -12.44 -6.79 7.32
N LEU A 57 -13.26 -5.75 7.18
CA LEU A 57 -14.69 -5.85 6.87
C LEU A 57 -14.98 -5.84 5.37
N LEU A 58 -14.03 -5.45 4.52
CA LEU A 58 -14.28 -5.35 3.08
C LEU A 58 -14.34 -6.73 2.44
N ARG A 59 -15.49 -7.03 1.84
CA ARG A 59 -15.68 -8.20 0.98
C ARG A 59 -15.51 -7.82 -0.49
N SER A 60 -15.19 -8.80 -1.33
CA SER A 60 -14.95 -8.56 -2.77
C SER A 60 -16.23 -8.23 -3.55
N ASP A 61 -17.40 -8.52 -2.99
CA ASP A 61 -18.74 -8.33 -3.57
C ASP A 61 -19.45 -7.07 -3.05
N ASP A 62 -18.76 -6.20 -2.31
CA ASP A 62 -19.37 -5.01 -1.70
C ASP A 62 -19.75 -3.96 -2.78
N PRO A 63 -21.02 -3.47 -2.80
CA PRO A 63 -21.46 -2.45 -3.77
C PRO A 63 -20.71 -1.12 -3.65
N MET A 64 -20.02 -0.86 -2.53
CA MET A 64 -19.20 0.33 -2.31
C MET A 64 -17.75 0.18 -2.80
N MET A 65 -17.37 -0.98 -3.36
CA MET A 65 -16.00 -1.26 -3.82
C MET A 65 -15.46 -0.13 -4.72
N THR A 66 -16.21 0.31 -5.73
CA THR A 66 -15.78 1.39 -6.64
C THR A 66 -15.56 2.71 -5.91
N SER A 67 -16.40 3.05 -4.94
CA SER A 67 -16.24 4.26 -4.11
C SER A 67 -15.02 4.18 -3.20
N ILE A 68 -14.72 2.99 -2.68
CA ILE A 68 -13.51 2.72 -1.89
C ILE A 68 -12.29 2.88 -2.79
N ILE A 69 -12.24 2.22 -3.96
CA ILE A 69 -11.13 2.32 -4.93
C ILE A 69 -10.85 3.79 -5.26
N SER A 70 -11.88 4.58 -5.58
CA SER A 70 -11.74 6.01 -5.87
C SER A 70 -11.15 6.79 -4.69
N THR A 71 -11.58 6.49 -3.46
CA THR A 71 -11.09 7.16 -2.24
C THR A 71 -9.63 6.78 -1.95
N VAL A 72 -9.28 5.50 -2.09
CA VAL A 72 -7.91 5.00 -1.92
C VAL A 72 -7.00 5.61 -2.97
N ARG A 73 -7.39 5.57 -4.25
CA ARG A 73 -6.69 6.24 -5.37
C ARG A 73 -6.42 7.70 -5.04
N LYS A 74 -7.42 8.45 -4.57
CA LYS A 74 -7.24 9.84 -4.17
C LYS A 74 -6.21 10.01 -3.05
N ASP A 75 -6.21 9.16 -2.04
CA ASP A 75 -5.22 9.20 -0.96
C ASP A 75 -3.81 8.79 -1.41
N LEU A 76 -3.67 7.96 -2.45
CA LEU A 76 -2.39 7.62 -3.08
C LEU A 76 -1.87 8.78 -3.93
N THR A 77 -2.73 9.35 -4.78
CA THR A 77 -2.35 10.38 -5.77
C THR A 77 -2.24 11.77 -5.18
N THR A 78 -2.93 12.06 -4.06
CA THR A 78 -2.83 13.37 -3.40
C THR A 78 -1.39 13.49 -2.89
N PRO A 79 -0.53 14.27 -3.56
CA PRO A 79 0.78 14.55 -3.03
C PRO A 79 0.50 15.36 -1.77
N GLY A 80 1.15 15.02 -0.67
CA GLY A 80 1.20 15.94 0.45
C GLY A 80 1.51 17.32 -0.06
N THR A 81 0.62 18.28 0.17
CA THR A 81 1.02 19.67 0.17
C THR A 81 2.16 19.75 1.18
N ALA A 82 3.39 19.73 0.67
CA ALA A 82 4.58 19.96 1.44
C ALA A 82 4.43 21.37 2.00
N ASN A 83 3.87 21.47 3.21
CA ASN A 83 3.92 22.71 3.95
C ASN A 83 5.40 22.88 4.36
N PRO A 84 6.13 23.88 3.84
CA PRO A 84 7.58 23.98 4.00
C PRO A 84 8.02 24.40 5.42
N LYS A 85 7.17 24.20 6.44
CA LYS A 85 7.38 24.64 7.83
C LYS A 85 7.13 23.58 8.90
N SER A 86 6.86 22.33 8.52
CA SER A 86 6.75 21.23 9.50
C SER A 86 7.60 20.04 9.08
N ASN A 87 8.64 19.74 9.87
CA ASN A 87 9.48 18.54 9.75
C ASN A 87 8.73 17.23 10.11
N ALA A 88 7.44 17.12 9.79
CA ALA A 88 6.59 15.96 10.09
C ALA A 88 5.87 15.47 8.82
N PRO A 89 6.01 14.17 8.46
CA PRO A 89 5.55 13.61 7.19
C PRO A 89 4.06 13.25 7.24
N VAL A 90 3.18 14.25 7.32
CA VAL A 90 1.73 14.00 7.48
C VAL A 90 1.12 13.32 6.26
N ALA A 91 1.62 13.62 5.05
CA ALA A 91 1.11 13.02 3.82
C ALA A 91 1.53 11.55 3.62
N ASP A 92 2.74 11.21 4.02
CA ASP A 92 3.25 9.84 3.95
C ASP A 92 2.41 8.88 4.79
N THR A 93 1.76 9.37 5.86
CA THR A 93 0.93 8.52 6.73
C THR A 93 -0.34 8.06 6.03
N ALA A 94 -1.03 8.94 5.28
CA ALA A 94 -2.23 8.58 4.54
C ALA A 94 -1.92 7.58 3.42
N GLN A 95 -0.86 7.86 2.65
CA GLN A 95 -0.35 6.95 1.61
C GLN A 95 0.06 5.60 2.22
N SER A 96 0.74 5.62 3.37
CA SER A 96 1.14 4.39 4.07
C SER A 96 -0.04 3.55 4.53
N LEU A 97 -1.10 4.19 5.06
CA LEU A 97 -2.32 3.50 5.48
C LEU A 97 -3.05 2.89 4.29
N ALA A 98 -3.19 3.64 3.21
CA ALA A 98 -3.77 3.16 1.95
C ALA A 98 -2.99 1.95 1.42
N LEU A 99 -1.67 2.03 1.33
CA LEU A 99 -0.80 0.95 0.87
C LEU A 99 -0.89 -0.31 1.74
N CYS A 100 -0.91 -0.15 3.07
CA CYS A 100 -1.08 -1.27 3.99
C CYS A 100 -2.46 -1.93 3.81
N THR A 101 -3.50 -1.14 3.58
CA THR A 101 -4.86 -1.64 3.38
C THR A 101 -4.97 -2.42 2.06
N ILE A 102 -4.40 -1.90 0.97
CA ILE A 102 -4.35 -2.59 -0.32
C ILE A 102 -3.61 -3.92 -0.21
N ALA A 103 -2.49 -3.97 0.54
CA ALA A 103 -1.75 -5.21 0.74
C ALA A 103 -2.54 -6.26 1.54
N ASN A 104 -3.44 -5.84 2.42
CA ASN A 104 -4.26 -6.73 3.24
C ASN A 104 -5.55 -7.18 2.54
N ILE A 105 -6.11 -6.35 1.64
CA ILE A 105 -7.32 -6.67 0.90
C ILE A 105 -6.98 -7.58 -0.30
N SER A 106 -7.69 -8.70 -0.43
CA SER A 106 -7.51 -9.65 -1.53
C SER A 106 -8.59 -9.51 -2.62
N GLY A 107 -8.83 -8.28 -3.10
CA GLY A 107 -9.85 -7.98 -4.11
C GLY A 107 -9.26 -7.79 -5.50
N LEU A 108 -9.58 -8.66 -6.46
CA LEU A 108 -9.02 -8.62 -7.83
C LEU A 108 -9.22 -7.26 -8.53
N GLU A 109 -10.38 -6.63 -8.34
CA GLU A 109 -10.72 -5.33 -8.93
C GLU A 109 -9.86 -4.20 -8.36
N LEU A 110 -9.68 -4.18 -7.04
CA LEU A 110 -8.82 -3.23 -6.34
C LEU A 110 -7.37 -3.36 -6.82
N VAL A 111 -6.86 -4.59 -6.91
CA VAL A 111 -5.49 -4.88 -7.36
C VAL A 111 -5.27 -4.39 -8.79
N ARG A 112 -6.16 -4.75 -9.72
CA ARG A 112 -6.03 -4.36 -11.14
C ARG A 112 -6.06 -2.85 -11.34
N THR A 113 -6.85 -2.13 -10.55
CA THR A 113 -7.03 -0.69 -10.72
C THR A 113 -5.88 0.12 -10.09
N LEU A 114 -5.33 -0.35 -8.97
CA LEU A 114 -4.33 0.41 -8.21
C LEU A 114 -2.88 0.00 -8.47
N GLN A 115 -2.62 -1.15 -9.10
CA GLN A 115 -1.25 -1.65 -9.33
C GLN A 115 -0.34 -0.63 -10.04
N ASP A 116 -0.86 0.06 -11.06
CA ASP A 116 -0.09 1.01 -11.87
C ASP A 116 0.27 2.26 -11.05
N GLU A 117 -0.60 2.64 -10.11
CA GLU A 117 -0.38 3.78 -9.23
C GLU A 117 0.66 3.46 -8.16
N VAL A 118 0.58 2.26 -7.56
CA VAL A 118 1.60 1.81 -6.61
C VAL A 118 2.97 1.71 -7.28
N LEU A 119 3.00 1.23 -8.53
CA LEU A 119 4.21 1.21 -9.35
C LEU A 119 4.74 2.61 -9.64
N ALA A 120 3.88 3.54 -10.07
CA ALA A 120 4.26 4.93 -10.33
C ALA A 120 4.84 5.60 -9.07
N MET A 121 4.22 5.38 -7.90
CA MET A 121 4.73 5.89 -6.62
C MET A 121 6.06 5.26 -6.21
N LEU A 122 6.31 3.98 -6.51
CA LEU A 122 7.59 3.35 -6.21
C LEU A 122 8.74 4.00 -7.01
N LEU A 123 8.47 4.36 -8.27
CA LEU A 123 9.46 4.95 -9.18
C LEU A 123 9.58 6.47 -9.03
N ALA A 124 8.59 7.12 -8.43
CA ALA A 124 8.61 8.56 -8.21
C ALA A 124 9.81 8.96 -7.34
N LYS A 125 10.63 9.88 -7.87
CA LYS A 125 11.78 10.45 -7.14
C LYS A 125 11.34 11.30 -5.94
N SER A 126 10.11 11.82 -5.96
CA SER A 126 9.53 12.62 -4.89
C SER A 126 9.09 11.80 -3.67
N SER A 127 9.01 10.47 -3.78
CA SER A 127 8.48 9.62 -2.70
C SER A 127 9.53 9.36 -1.62
N THR A 128 9.12 9.47 -0.36
CA THR A 128 10.02 9.22 0.77
C THR A 128 10.39 7.74 0.87
N ALA A 129 11.53 7.45 1.48
CA ALA A 129 12.00 6.09 1.66
C ALA A 129 11.01 5.21 2.45
N GLY A 130 10.22 5.79 3.36
CA GLY A 130 9.18 5.07 4.12
C GLY A 130 8.06 4.56 3.21
N VAL A 131 7.57 5.40 2.31
CA VAL A 131 6.51 5.06 1.35
C VAL A 131 7.02 4.04 0.32
N LYS A 132 8.24 4.22 -0.21
CA LYS A 132 8.84 3.28 -1.18
C LYS A 132 8.94 1.85 -0.64
N LYS A 133 9.35 1.69 0.62
CA LYS A 133 9.38 0.36 1.29
C LYS A 133 8.00 -0.31 1.26
N LYS A 134 6.95 0.45 1.61
CA LYS A 134 5.57 -0.03 1.63
C LYS A 134 5.05 -0.32 0.23
N CYS A 135 5.37 0.50 -0.77
CA CYS A 135 5.02 0.23 -2.16
C CYS A 135 5.65 -1.08 -2.66
N ALA A 136 6.95 -1.29 -2.41
CA ALA A 136 7.64 -2.50 -2.82
C ALA A 136 7.04 -3.77 -2.20
N LEU A 137 6.72 -3.74 -0.89
CA LEU A 137 6.09 -4.87 -0.21
C LEU A 137 4.63 -5.07 -0.61
N CYS A 138 3.89 -3.98 -0.87
CA CYS A 138 2.53 -4.06 -1.40
C CYS A 138 2.55 -4.74 -2.77
N LEU A 139 3.39 -4.29 -3.70
CA LEU A 139 3.57 -4.93 -5.01
C LEU A 139 3.96 -6.40 -4.88
N LEU A 140 4.85 -6.77 -3.95
CA LEU A 140 5.22 -8.16 -3.71
C LEU A 140 3.99 -9.01 -3.32
N ARG A 141 3.14 -8.48 -2.44
CA ARG A 141 1.89 -9.16 -2.06
C ARG A 141 0.93 -9.29 -3.25
N LEU A 142 0.83 -8.25 -4.08
CA LEU A 142 0.02 -8.27 -5.30
C LEU A 142 0.52 -9.29 -6.33
N VAL A 143 1.84 -9.37 -6.55
CA VAL A 143 2.48 -10.37 -7.44
C VAL A 143 2.19 -11.78 -6.95
N ARG A 144 2.31 -12.03 -5.64
CA ARG A 144 2.03 -13.36 -5.04
C ARG A 144 0.56 -13.76 -5.14
N SER A 145 -0.35 -12.79 -5.04
CA SER A 145 -1.78 -13.05 -5.23
C SER A 145 -2.10 -13.31 -6.71
N ASN A 146 -1.60 -12.45 -7.60
CA ASN A 146 -1.92 -12.46 -9.02
C ASN A 146 -0.65 -12.31 -9.88
N PRO A 147 0.04 -13.41 -10.20
CA PRO A 147 1.31 -13.36 -10.93
C PRO A 147 1.15 -12.90 -12.39
N LYS A 148 -0.04 -13.02 -12.99
CA LYS A 148 -0.26 -12.69 -14.40
C LYS A 148 -0.37 -11.18 -14.70
N THR A 149 -0.66 -10.36 -13.69
CA THR A 149 -1.00 -8.94 -13.88
C THR A 149 0.20 -7.99 -13.80
N LEU A 150 1.28 -8.39 -13.11
CA LEU A 150 2.39 -7.51 -12.73
C LEU A 150 3.73 -7.87 -13.40
N VAL A 151 3.82 -9.04 -14.02
CA VAL A 151 5.08 -9.56 -14.54
C VAL A 151 5.15 -9.32 -16.04
N GLY A 152 5.76 -8.19 -16.40
CA GLY A 152 6.11 -7.85 -17.78
C GLY A 152 7.56 -7.41 -17.89
N LYS A 153 8.14 -7.55 -19.09
CA LYS A 153 9.54 -7.19 -19.42
C LYS A 153 9.93 -5.77 -19.01
N GLU A 154 8.97 -4.84 -19.00
CA GLU A 154 9.16 -3.45 -18.59
C GLU A 154 9.52 -3.26 -17.11
N PHE A 155 9.35 -4.30 -16.27
CA PHE A 155 9.58 -4.19 -14.83
C PHE A 155 11.04 -4.42 -14.41
N ALA A 156 11.81 -5.20 -15.18
CA ALA A 156 13.23 -5.45 -14.92
C ALA A 156 14.10 -4.16 -14.87
N PRO A 157 14.06 -3.24 -15.85
CA PRO A 157 14.88 -2.02 -15.80
C PRO A 157 14.46 -1.08 -14.66
N LYS A 158 13.17 -1.09 -14.29
CA LYS A 158 12.64 -0.33 -13.16
C LYS A 158 13.22 -0.80 -11.83
N ILE A 159 13.33 -2.12 -11.63
CA ILE A 159 13.99 -2.69 -10.45
C ILE A 159 15.49 -2.36 -10.46
N ALA A 160 16.17 -2.41 -11.61
CA ALA A 160 17.59 -2.06 -11.72
C ALA A 160 17.89 -0.67 -11.16
N GLY A 161 17.06 0.33 -11.50
CA GLY A 161 17.19 1.69 -10.97
C GLY A 161 16.94 1.77 -9.45
N LEU A 162 16.03 0.96 -8.92
CA LEU A 162 15.74 0.91 -7.49
C LEU A 162 16.82 0.20 -6.65
N LEU A 163 17.57 -0.74 -7.25
CA LEU A 163 18.70 -1.41 -6.61
C LEU A 163 19.89 -0.46 -6.36
N GLN A 164 19.92 0.70 -7.02
CA GLN A 164 20.93 1.74 -6.84
C GLN A 164 20.56 2.76 -5.74
N ASP A 165 19.45 2.57 -5.03
CA ASP A 165 19.02 3.48 -3.97
C ASP A 165 19.99 3.41 -2.76
N LYS A 166 20.29 4.57 -2.16
CA LYS A 166 21.20 4.69 -1.01
C LYS A 166 20.56 4.13 0.27
N HIS A 167 19.24 4.11 0.37
CA HIS A 167 18.56 3.72 1.59
C HIS A 167 18.42 2.19 1.70
N LEU A 168 19.16 1.57 2.62
CA LEU A 168 19.17 0.11 2.86
C LEU A 168 17.79 -0.52 3.04
N GLY A 169 16.89 0.11 3.81
CA GLY A 169 15.53 -0.42 3.97
C GLY A 169 14.70 -0.48 2.67
N VAL A 170 14.88 0.48 1.74
CA VAL A 170 14.23 0.43 0.42
C VAL A 170 14.83 -0.73 -0.37
N LEU A 171 16.15 -0.85 -0.37
CA LEU A 171 16.89 -1.93 -1.01
C LEU A 171 16.42 -3.32 -0.52
N THR A 172 16.28 -3.54 0.80
CA THR A 172 15.76 -4.81 1.34
C THR A 172 14.35 -5.14 0.85
N SER A 173 13.49 -4.12 0.78
CA SER A 173 12.11 -4.28 0.31
C SER A 173 12.06 -4.60 -1.19
N VAL A 174 12.91 -3.94 -1.98
CA VAL A 174 13.07 -4.17 -3.43
C VAL A 174 13.70 -5.55 -3.70
N MET A 175 14.66 -6.00 -2.89
CA MET A 175 15.20 -7.36 -2.99
C MET A 175 14.13 -8.42 -2.72
N SER A 176 13.26 -8.20 -1.74
CA SER A 176 12.13 -9.09 -1.46
C SER A 176 11.15 -9.15 -2.65
N LEU A 177 10.88 -7.99 -3.27
CA LEU A 177 10.09 -7.89 -4.48
C LEU A 177 10.75 -8.63 -5.65
N LEU A 178 12.03 -8.38 -5.90
CA LEU A 178 12.82 -9.05 -6.94
C LEU A 178 12.79 -10.56 -6.78
N HIS A 179 13.02 -11.07 -5.57
CA HIS A 179 12.94 -12.50 -5.29
C HIS A 179 11.56 -13.08 -5.61
N GLY A 180 10.48 -12.38 -5.21
CA GLY A 180 9.12 -12.81 -5.52
C GLY A 180 8.83 -12.89 -7.03
N VAL A 181 9.33 -11.93 -7.80
CA VAL A 181 9.08 -11.88 -9.24
C VAL A 181 10.01 -12.83 -10.02
N ALA A 182 11.27 -12.95 -9.61
CA ALA A 182 12.24 -13.86 -10.21
C ALA A 182 11.88 -15.34 -10.02
N THR A 183 11.14 -15.67 -8.96
CA THR A 183 10.59 -17.02 -8.74
C THR A 183 9.55 -17.39 -9.81
N HIS A 184 8.85 -16.40 -10.37
CA HIS A 184 7.88 -16.63 -11.45
C HIS A 184 8.52 -16.59 -12.84
N ASN A 185 9.35 -15.58 -13.13
CA ASN A 185 9.94 -15.37 -14.46
C ASN A 185 11.47 -15.21 -14.39
N THR A 186 12.21 -16.29 -14.13
CA THR A 186 13.66 -16.22 -13.91
C THR A 186 14.43 -15.57 -15.06
N ARG A 187 14.11 -15.92 -16.31
CA ARG A 187 14.83 -15.47 -17.52
C ARG A 187 14.83 -13.95 -17.73
N GLU A 188 13.79 -13.25 -17.26
CA GLU A 188 13.66 -11.81 -17.49
C GLU A 188 14.50 -10.97 -16.51
N TYR A 189 14.91 -11.56 -15.39
CA TYR A 189 15.65 -10.87 -14.32
C TYR A 189 17.12 -11.29 -14.21
N GLU A 190 17.63 -12.17 -15.08
CA GLU A 190 19.04 -12.56 -15.11
C GLU A 190 19.98 -11.36 -15.32
N SER A 191 19.53 -10.36 -16.09
CA SER A 191 20.27 -9.11 -16.32
C SER A 191 20.50 -8.29 -15.04
N LEU A 192 19.75 -8.55 -13.97
CA LEU A 192 19.89 -7.86 -12.69
C LEU A 192 20.95 -8.49 -11.77
N ILE A 193 21.42 -9.71 -12.07
CA ILE A 193 22.41 -10.41 -11.23
C ILE A 193 23.66 -9.56 -10.96
N PRO A 194 24.29 -8.89 -11.96
CA PRO A 194 25.46 -8.06 -11.72
C PRO A 194 25.20 -6.91 -10.73
N TYR A 195 23.99 -6.32 -10.76
CA TYR A 195 23.60 -5.26 -9.84
C TYR A 195 23.47 -5.78 -8.42
N VAL A 196 22.86 -6.95 -8.24
CA VAL A 196 22.72 -7.60 -6.91
C VAL A 196 24.09 -7.97 -6.36
N VAL A 197 24.98 -8.52 -7.18
CA VAL A 197 26.36 -8.84 -6.78
C VAL A 197 27.13 -7.57 -6.40
N HIS A 198 26.99 -6.49 -7.16
CA HIS A 198 27.60 -5.20 -6.83
C HIS A 198 27.11 -4.66 -5.48
N VAL A 199 25.79 -4.66 -5.25
CA VAL A 199 25.18 -4.24 -3.99
C VAL A 199 25.71 -5.09 -2.82
N MET A 200 25.76 -6.41 -2.98
CA MET A 200 26.24 -7.32 -1.95
C MET A 200 27.74 -7.10 -1.68
N GLY A 201 28.55 -6.92 -2.73
CA GLY A 201 29.96 -6.58 -2.63
C GLY A 201 30.18 -5.26 -1.90
N MET A 202 29.39 -4.23 -2.21
CA MET A 202 29.43 -2.95 -1.51
C MET A 202 29.10 -3.09 -0.02
N LEU A 203 28.12 -3.92 0.36
CA LEU A 203 27.76 -4.14 1.77
C LEU A 203 28.81 -4.94 2.53
N VAL A 204 29.43 -5.94 1.89
CA VAL A 204 30.46 -6.78 2.49
C VAL A 204 31.79 -6.01 2.61
N LEU A 205 32.17 -5.24 1.57
CA LEU A 205 33.43 -4.49 1.54
C LEU A 205 33.37 -3.18 2.34
N LYS A 206 32.21 -2.53 2.48
CA LYS A 206 32.02 -1.38 3.38
C LYS A 206 31.79 -1.78 4.84
N LYS A 207 32.08 -3.03 5.21
CA LYS A 207 32.15 -3.41 6.61
C LYS A 207 33.53 -3.00 7.19
N ALA A 208 33.75 -1.68 7.26
CA ALA A 208 34.76 -0.97 8.04
C ALA A 208 34.23 0.43 8.36
#